data_AF-A0A828RH69-F1
#
_entry.id   AF-A0A828RH69-F1
#
_cell.length_a   1.000
_cell.length_b   1.000
_cell.length_c   1.000
_cell.angle_alpha   90.00
_cell.angle_beta   90.00
_cell.angle_gamma   90.00
#
_symmetry.space_group_name_H-M   'P 1'
#
loop_
_entity.id
_entity.type
_entity.pdbx_description
1 polymer ?
#
loop_
_entity_poly.entity_id
_entity_poly.type
_entity_poly.pdbx_seq_one_letter_code
_entity_poly.pdbx_strand_id
1 'polypeptide(L)'
;MKNNSLIKQINDLIFAPEEEIAWIGSADGKLAMNWEEFSFHFSQLNHDPEDAKQELAVDLVIVMKDHSWYERNLNDGGWIHKRMPYLAINHQPFKYVSEADSPNGSWPWSTLEELNDCEEVAQ
;
A
#
# COMPACT_ATOMS: atom_id res chain seq x y z
N MET A 1 15.92 -13.71 -12.44
CA MET A 1 14.53 -13.92 -11.97
C MET A 1 14.03 -12.55 -11.55
N LYS A 2 12.81 -12.14 -11.93
CA LYS A 2 12.24 -10.89 -11.43
C LYS A 2 11.94 -11.03 -9.94
N ASN A 3 12.07 -9.93 -9.21
CA ASN A 3 11.95 -9.89 -7.76
C ASN A 3 10.55 -9.40 -7.38
N ASN A 4 9.57 -10.30 -7.40
CA ASN A 4 8.16 -9.92 -7.29
C ASN A 4 7.69 -9.74 -5.83
N SER A 5 8.54 -9.90 -4.81
CA SER A 5 8.14 -9.61 -3.41
C SER A 5 7.80 -8.13 -3.25
N LEU A 6 6.62 -7.81 -2.69
CA LEU A 6 6.23 -6.42 -2.44
C LEU A 6 7.17 -5.73 -1.45
N ILE A 7 7.44 -6.38 -0.32
CA ILE A 7 8.32 -5.82 0.72
C ILE A 7 9.70 -5.49 0.16
N LYS A 8 10.26 -6.38 -0.67
CA LYS A 8 11.56 -6.13 -1.29
C LYS A 8 11.51 -5.05 -2.38
N GLN A 9 10.40 -4.89 -3.11
CA GLN A 9 10.21 -3.75 -4.02
C GLN A 9 10.19 -2.41 -3.27
N ILE A 10 9.55 -2.36 -2.10
CA ILE A 10 9.52 -1.16 -1.26
C ILE A 10 10.93 -0.85 -0.71
N ASN A 11 11.66 -1.87 -0.24
CA ASN A 11 13.05 -1.69 0.21
C ASN A 11 14.02 -1.31 -0.92
N ASP A 12 13.84 -1.85 -2.13
CA ASP A 12 14.66 -1.51 -3.30
C ASP A 12 14.31 -0.08 -3.83
N LEU A 13 13.13 0.48 -3.48
CA LEU A 13 12.69 1.84 -3.83
C LEU A 13 13.20 2.92 -2.85
N ILE A 14 13.18 2.62 -1.55
CA ILE A 14 13.45 3.60 -0.49
C ILE A 14 14.96 3.67 -0.25
N PHE A 15 15.57 4.79 -0.68
CA PHE A 15 17.00 5.07 -0.43
C PHE A 15 17.28 5.55 1.01
N ALA A 16 16.61 4.96 1.99
CA ALA A 16 16.69 5.27 3.42
C ALA A 16 16.45 3.98 4.25
N PRO A 17 16.84 3.96 5.54
CA PRO A 17 16.52 2.84 6.43
C PRO A 17 15.00 2.64 6.57
N GLU A 18 14.57 1.41 6.79
CA GLU A 18 13.16 1.05 7.03
C GLU A 18 12.58 1.80 8.24
N GLU A 19 13.42 2.12 9.22
CA GLU A 19 13.06 2.92 10.39
C GLU A 19 12.71 4.38 10.06
N GLU A 20 13.00 4.88 8.85
CA GLU A 20 12.57 6.21 8.40
C GLU A 20 11.16 6.23 7.81
N ILE A 21 10.52 5.06 7.64
CA ILE A 21 9.09 4.98 7.30
C ILE A 21 8.28 5.38 8.55
N ALA A 22 7.43 6.38 8.40
CA ALA A 22 6.50 6.82 9.44
C ALA A 22 5.23 5.95 9.46
N TRP A 23 4.67 5.67 8.28
CA TRP A 23 3.50 4.80 8.09
C TRP A 23 3.32 4.40 6.61
N ILE A 24 2.57 3.33 6.39
CA ILE A 24 2.07 2.92 5.07
C ILE A 24 0.55 2.85 5.15
N GLY A 25 -0.16 3.33 4.13
CA GLY A 25 -1.61 3.49 4.21
C GLY A 25 -2.23 4.14 2.97
N SER A 26 -3.47 4.61 3.11
CA SER A 26 -4.21 5.35 2.09
C SER A 26 -3.70 6.79 1.98
N ALA A 27 -3.81 7.39 0.80
CA ALA A 27 -3.36 8.77 0.56
C ALA A 27 -4.13 9.81 1.41
N ASP A 28 -5.34 9.49 1.87
CA ASP A 28 -6.13 10.29 2.80
C ASP A 28 -5.83 10.00 4.28
N GLY A 29 -4.98 9.01 4.56
CA GLY A 29 -4.56 8.57 5.88
C GLY A 29 -5.67 8.00 6.77
N LYS A 30 -6.84 7.62 6.22
CA LYS A 30 -7.89 6.90 6.96
C LYS A 30 -7.49 5.47 7.30
N LEU A 31 -6.77 4.80 6.40
CA LEU A 31 -6.23 3.46 6.61
C LEU A 31 -4.71 3.55 6.69
N ALA A 32 -4.11 3.11 7.79
CA ALA A 32 -2.66 3.19 7.98
C ALA A 32 -2.15 2.18 9.02
N MET A 33 -0.90 1.75 8.85
CA MET A 33 -0.15 0.93 9.80
C MET A 33 1.35 1.28 9.75
N ASN A 34 2.12 0.79 10.72
CA ASN A 34 3.57 0.99 10.72
C ASN A 34 4.29 -0.05 9.83
N TRP A 35 5.60 0.15 9.58
CA TRP A 35 6.37 -0.74 8.71
C TRP A 35 6.54 -2.17 9.25
N GLU A 36 6.70 -2.35 10.56
CA GLU A 36 6.84 -3.69 11.18
C GLU A 36 5.55 -4.50 10.99
N GLU A 37 4.40 -3.87 11.21
CA GLU A 37 3.07 -4.44 10.92
C GLU A 37 2.94 -4.78 9.42
N PHE A 38 3.21 -3.82 8.54
CA PHE A 38 3.06 -3.99 7.09
C PHE A 38 3.96 -5.11 6.53
N SER A 39 5.24 -5.08 6.88
CA SER A 39 6.24 -6.05 6.41
C SER A 39 5.94 -7.46 6.92
N PHE A 40 5.42 -7.60 8.14
CA PHE A 40 4.95 -8.88 8.67
C PHE A 40 3.71 -9.39 7.90
N HIS A 41 2.65 -8.57 7.82
CA HIS A 41 1.37 -8.93 7.21
C HIS A 41 1.50 -9.28 5.72
N PHE A 42 2.26 -8.50 4.95
CA PHE A 42 2.40 -8.65 3.50
C PHE A 42 3.72 -9.33 3.08
N SER A 43 4.44 -9.97 4.01
CA SER A 43 5.72 -10.65 3.76
C SER A 43 5.71 -11.67 2.62
N GLN A 44 4.57 -12.35 2.40
CA GLN A 44 4.40 -13.36 1.35
C GLN A 44 3.76 -12.81 0.07
N LEU A 45 3.34 -11.54 0.05
CA LEU A 45 2.66 -10.96 -1.08
C LEU A 45 3.64 -10.73 -2.24
N ASN A 46 3.31 -11.31 -3.39
CA ASN A 46 4.01 -11.07 -4.64
C ASN A 46 3.17 -10.15 -5.52
N HIS A 47 3.82 -9.15 -6.08
CA HIS A 47 3.31 -8.15 -6.99
C HIS A 47 4.25 -8.08 -8.20
N ASP A 48 3.75 -8.36 -9.40
CA ASP A 48 4.49 -8.10 -10.64
C ASP A 48 4.19 -6.68 -11.14
N PRO A 49 5.14 -5.72 -11.09
CA PRO A 49 4.90 -4.35 -11.52
C PRO A 49 4.68 -4.21 -13.04
N GLU A 50 4.93 -5.24 -13.84
CA GLU A 50 4.58 -5.25 -15.27
C GLU A 50 3.19 -5.85 -15.55
N ASP A 51 2.56 -6.52 -14.57
CA ASP A 51 1.20 -7.01 -14.70
C ASP A 51 0.21 -5.99 -14.14
N ALA A 52 -0.31 -5.15 -15.02
CA ALA A 52 -1.33 -4.14 -14.70
C ALA A 52 -2.65 -4.72 -14.13
N LYS A 53 -2.80 -6.05 -14.00
CA LYS A 53 -3.93 -6.69 -13.30
C LYS A 53 -3.60 -7.10 -11.86
N GLN A 54 -2.34 -7.05 -11.45
CA GLN A 54 -1.95 -7.24 -10.05
C GLN A 54 -2.00 -5.87 -9.37
N GLU A 55 -3.19 -5.29 -9.31
CA GLU A 55 -3.34 -3.94 -8.77
C GLU A 55 -3.25 -3.96 -7.24
N LEU A 56 -2.10 -3.50 -6.73
CA LEU A 56 -2.05 -2.84 -5.43
C LEU A 56 -2.96 -1.61 -5.48
N ALA A 57 -3.65 -1.33 -4.38
CA ALA A 57 -4.51 -0.17 -4.22
C ALA A 57 -3.88 1.12 -4.75
N VAL A 58 -4.67 1.90 -5.50
CA VAL A 58 -4.17 3.10 -6.22
C VAL A 58 -3.74 4.23 -5.32
N ASP A 59 -4.31 4.28 -4.12
CA ASP A 59 -4.05 5.27 -3.09
C ASP A 59 -3.10 4.74 -2.01
N LEU A 60 -2.50 3.55 -2.18
CA LEU A 60 -1.45 3.06 -1.30
C LEU A 60 -0.23 3.98 -1.38
N VAL A 61 0.13 4.57 -0.23
CA VAL A 61 1.27 5.45 -0.05
C VAL A 61 2.21 4.96 1.03
N ILE A 62 3.50 5.24 0.87
CA ILE A 62 4.55 4.97 1.85
C ILE A 62 5.10 6.32 2.31
N VAL A 63 4.84 6.70 3.56
CA VAL A 63 5.14 8.03 4.09
C VAL A 63 6.35 7.97 5.01
N MET A 64 7.31 8.86 4.76
CA MET A 64 8.57 8.95 5.49
C MET A 64 8.46 9.95 6.66
N LYS A 65 9.36 9.84 7.65
CA LYS A 65 9.44 10.75 8.81
C LYS A 65 9.77 12.20 8.47
N ASP A 66 10.37 12.46 7.31
CA ASP A 66 10.58 13.81 6.78
C ASP A 66 9.33 14.39 6.07
N HIS A 67 8.23 13.63 6.03
CA HIS A 67 6.97 13.87 5.33
C HIS A 67 7.05 13.92 3.80
N SER A 68 8.11 13.35 3.19
CA SER A 68 8.03 12.84 1.82
C SER A 68 7.15 11.58 1.77
N TRP A 69 6.65 11.23 0.59
CA TRP A 69 6.05 9.91 0.36
C TRP A 69 6.29 9.38 -1.04
N TYR A 70 6.01 8.10 -1.20
CA TYR A 70 5.95 7.38 -2.47
C TYR A 70 4.50 6.91 -2.69
N GLU A 71 3.92 7.24 -3.85
CA GLU A 71 2.62 6.73 -4.33
C GLU A 71 2.78 6.04 -5.69
N ARG A 72 1.82 5.23 -6.12
CA ARG A 72 1.92 4.58 -7.44
C ARG A 72 1.67 5.54 -8.60
N ASN A 73 2.48 5.41 -9.66
CA ASN A 73 2.20 5.99 -10.96
C ASN A 73 1.13 5.18 -11.67
N LEU A 74 -0.07 5.73 -11.74
CA LEU A 74 -1.19 5.09 -12.42
C LEU A 74 -1.01 4.97 -13.96
N ASN A 75 0.07 5.50 -14.54
CA ASN A 75 0.36 5.36 -15.98
C ASN A 75 1.34 4.22 -16.32
N ASP A 76 2.17 3.76 -15.38
CA ASP A 76 3.22 2.73 -15.63
C ASP A 76 3.46 1.74 -14.47
N GLY A 77 2.72 1.84 -13.37
CA GLY A 77 2.83 0.94 -12.21
C GLY A 77 4.02 1.21 -11.28
N GLY A 78 4.91 2.15 -11.61
CA GLY A 78 6.05 2.56 -10.78
C GLY A 78 5.64 3.37 -9.55
N TRP A 79 6.61 3.93 -8.83
CA TRP A 79 6.37 4.80 -7.66
C TRP A 79 6.88 6.23 -7.91
N ILE A 80 6.10 7.24 -7.52
CA ILE A 80 6.38 8.69 -7.68
C ILE A 80 6.38 9.37 -6.31
N HIS A 81 7.26 10.36 -6.17
CA HIS A 81 7.32 11.26 -5.01
C HIS A 81 6.48 12.54 -5.19
N LYS A 82 5.60 12.86 -4.23
CA LYS A 82 4.82 14.12 -4.13
C LYS A 82 4.92 14.69 -2.67
N ARG A 83 4.37 15.86 -2.31
CA ARG A 83 4.45 16.44 -0.93
C ARG A 83 3.25 17.36 -0.61
N MET A 84 2.56 17.36 0.56
CA MET A 84 2.65 16.58 1.83
C MET A 84 1.33 15.79 2.10
N PRO A 85 1.33 14.52 2.56
CA PRO A 85 0.13 13.73 2.85
C PRO A 85 -0.32 13.94 4.32
N TYR A 86 -1.51 13.49 4.70
CA TYR A 86 -2.06 13.68 6.04
C TYR A 86 -2.50 12.36 6.67
N LEU A 87 -1.99 12.04 7.86
CA LEU A 87 -2.44 10.90 8.65
C LEU A 87 -3.65 11.28 9.51
N ALA A 88 -4.75 10.53 9.42
CA ALA A 88 -5.93 10.80 10.22
C ALA A 88 -5.69 10.45 11.71
N ILE A 89 -6.26 11.24 12.62
CA ILE A 89 -6.16 11.02 14.08
C ILE A 89 -6.79 9.66 14.47
N ASN A 90 -7.83 9.23 13.76
CA ASN A 90 -8.56 7.99 14.00
C ASN A 90 -8.33 6.97 12.87
N HIS A 91 -7.10 6.88 12.33
CA HIS A 91 -6.77 5.89 11.31
C HIS A 91 -6.95 4.47 11.82
N GLN A 92 -7.24 3.53 10.91
CA GLN A 92 -7.40 2.12 11.22
C GLN A 92 -6.42 1.26 10.42
N PRO A 93 -5.97 0.10 10.94
CA PRO A 93 -5.21 -0.85 10.15
C PRO A 93 -6.09 -1.48 9.07
N PHE A 94 -5.50 -1.75 7.91
CA PHE A 94 -6.12 -2.50 6.81
C PHE A 94 -5.62 -3.95 6.80
N LYS A 95 -6.32 -4.83 6.07
CA LYS A 95 -6.02 -6.27 5.94
C LYS A 95 -5.55 -6.67 4.55
N TYR A 96 -5.99 -5.94 3.53
CA TYR A 96 -5.77 -6.24 2.12
C TYR A 96 -5.17 -5.05 1.40
N VAL A 97 -4.26 -5.31 0.46
CA VAL A 97 -3.62 -4.26 -0.35
C VAL A 97 -3.77 -4.45 -1.85
N SER A 98 -4.31 -5.57 -2.31
CA SER A 98 -4.47 -5.89 -3.73
C SER A 98 -5.74 -6.67 -4.07
N GLU A 99 -5.99 -6.84 -5.37
CA GLU A 99 -7.01 -7.76 -5.89
C GLU A 99 -6.77 -9.22 -5.48
N ALA A 100 -5.50 -9.61 -5.26
CA ALA A 100 -5.09 -11.00 -5.08
C ALA A 100 -5.26 -11.50 -3.64
N ASP A 101 -5.35 -10.60 -2.66
CA ASP A 101 -5.55 -10.91 -1.25
C ASP A 101 -6.92 -10.47 -0.70
N SER A 102 -7.62 -9.52 -1.33
CA SER A 102 -8.97 -9.11 -0.90
C SER A 102 -10.06 -10.15 -1.25
N PRO A 103 -10.94 -10.53 -0.30
CA PRO A 103 -12.05 -11.46 -0.52
C PRO A 103 -13.21 -10.84 -1.31
N ASN A 104 -13.26 -9.51 -1.42
CA ASN A 104 -14.30 -8.80 -2.17
C ASN A 104 -14.15 -9.02 -3.69
N GLY A 105 -12.95 -9.39 -4.14
CA GLY A 105 -12.52 -9.09 -5.51
C GLY A 105 -12.35 -7.59 -5.70
N SER A 106 -11.68 -7.20 -6.78
CA SER A 106 -11.34 -5.81 -7.04
C SER A 106 -11.65 -5.45 -8.48
N TRP A 107 -11.80 -4.15 -8.71
CA TRP A 107 -11.83 -3.57 -10.04
C TRP A 107 -10.48 -2.89 -10.27
N PRO A 108 -10.03 -2.80 -11.53
CA PRO A 108 -8.96 -1.87 -11.88
C PRO A 108 -9.22 -0.52 -11.23
N TRP A 109 -8.19 0.01 -10.58
CA TRP A 109 -8.16 1.23 -9.81
C TRP A 109 -8.82 1.25 -8.42
N SER A 110 -9.13 0.11 -7.79
CA SER A 110 -9.67 0.10 -6.42
C SER A 110 -8.72 0.72 -5.38
N THR A 111 -9.31 1.40 -4.40
CA THR A 111 -8.64 2.01 -3.24
C THR A 111 -8.48 1.04 -2.08
N LEU A 112 -7.60 1.37 -1.11
CA LEU A 112 -7.51 0.62 0.14
C LEU A 112 -8.84 0.58 0.90
N GLU A 113 -9.65 1.65 0.81
CA GLU A 113 -10.98 1.66 1.43
C GLU A 113 -11.87 0.58 0.80
N GLU A 114 -12.01 0.55 -0.54
CA GLU A 114 -12.84 -0.45 -1.25
C GLU A 114 -12.34 -1.90 -1.08
N LEU A 115 -11.01 -2.12 -1.04
CA LEU A 115 -10.44 -3.45 -0.81
C LEU A 115 -10.71 -3.99 0.59
N ASN A 116 -10.97 -3.10 1.57
CA ASN A 116 -11.16 -3.44 2.98
C ASN A 116 -12.58 -3.18 3.50
N ASP A 117 -13.44 -2.55 2.70
CA ASP A 117 -14.88 -2.42 2.92
C ASP A 117 -15.58 -3.74 2.63
N CYS A 118 -15.30 -4.73 3.47
CA CYS A 118 -16.17 -5.88 3.60
C CYS A 118 -17.37 -5.42 4.44
N GLU A 119 -18.56 -5.31 3.83
CA GLU A 119 -19.80 -5.27 4.60
C GLU A 119 -19.76 -6.40 5.64
N GLU A 120 -19.86 -6.06 6.93
CA GLU A 120 -20.18 -7.07 7.93
C GLU A 120 -21.53 -7.65 7.56
N VAL A 121 -21.52 -8.83 6.93
CA VAL A 121 -22.73 -9.63 6.72
C VAL A 121 -23.22 -10.04 8.10
N ALA A 122 -24.09 -9.19 8.67
CA ALA A 122 -24.61 -9.35 10.01
C ALA A 122 -25.25 -10.74 10.15
N GLN A 123 -24.71 -11.54 11.08
CA GLN A 123 -25.18 -12.90 11.40
C GLN A 123 -26.44 -12.87 12.26
#